data_AF-A0A838VQA2-F1
#
_entry.id   AF-A0A838VQA2-F1
#
_cell.length_a   1.000
_cell.length_b   1.000
_cell.length_c   1.000
_cell.angle_alpha   90.00
_cell.angle_beta   90.00
_cell.angle_gamma   90.00
#
_symmetry.space_group_name_H-M   'P 1'
#
loop_
_entity.id
_entity.type
_entity.pdbx_description
1 polymer ?
#
loop_
_entity_poly.entity_id
_entity_poly.type
_entity_poly.pdbx_seq_one_letter_code
_entity_poly.pdbx_strand_id
1 'polypeptide(L)'
;MSLRKDRQISHHPKITSAGQLVCPHCQTAFPITWRRYWSAPWGNYRCPECQKVSYAKANSFWVYPIIIGATIPGIIAALILSSYFSNNVLIATLFFAMGGLFIGMPLDKWIDGHLKKLKIDFF
;
A
#
# COMPACT_ATOMS: atom_id res chain seq x y z
N MET A 1 -12.70 45.37 -19.98
CA MET A 1 -12.85 44.87 -18.60
C MET A 1 -13.23 43.40 -18.63
N SER A 2 -12.31 42.50 -18.26
CA SER A 2 -12.63 41.10 -17.95
C SER A 2 -11.58 40.61 -16.96
N LEU A 3 -11.78 40.95 -15.68
CA LEU A 3 -11.01 40.40 -14.56
C LEU A 3 -11.38 38.91 -14.46
N ARG A 4 -10.54 38.03 -15.01
CA ARG A 4 -10.55 36.60 -14.70
C ARG A 4 -10.20 36.49 -13.22
N LYS A 5 -11.24 36.26 -12.44
CA LYS A 5 -11.18 36.01 -11.00
C LYS A 5 -10.49 34.65 -10.82
N ASP A 6 -9.17 34.68 -10.65
CA ASP A 6 -8.40 33.52 -10.20
C ASP A 6 -9.00 33.06 -8.87
N ARG A 7 -9.82 32.01 -8.95
CA ARG A 7 -10.25 31.25 -7.78
C ARG A 7 -8.99 30.64 -7.20
N GLN A 8 -8.39 31.32 -6.23
CA GLN A 8 -7.63 30.67 -5.17
C GLN A 8 -8.58 29.70 -4.47
N ILE A 9 -8.64 28.48 -4.98
CA ILE A 9 -9.19 27.34 -4.26
C ILE A 9 -8.16 27.07 -3.19
N SER A 10 -8.42 27.59 -1.99
CA SER A 10 -7.73 27.22 -0.77
C SER A 10 -7.84 25.71 -0.64
N HIS A 11 -6.79 25.00 -1.07
CA HIS A 11 -6.66 23.56 -0.88
C HIS A 11 -6.41 23.32 0.60
N HIS A 12 -7.48 23.38 1.40
CA HIS A 12 -7.47 22.78 2.72
C HIS A 12 -7.01 21.34 2.55
N PRO A 13 -6.02 20.87 3.34
CA PRO A 13 -5.62 19.48 3.29
C PRO A 13 -6.85 18.65 3.62
N LYS A 14 -7.42 17.98 2.60
CA LYS A 14 -8.53 17.05 2.80
C LYS A 14 -8.05 16.03 3.81
N ILE A 15 -8.74 15.98 4.95
CA ILE A 15 -8.55 14.99 6.00
C ILE A 15 -8.46 13.64 5.30
N THR A 16 -7.28 13.04 5.29
CA THR A 16 -7.03 11.76 4.62
C THR A 16 -7.72 10.68 5.42
N SER A 17 -8.82 10.16 4.89
CA SER A 17 -9.43 8.95 5.42
C SER A 17 -8.59 7.73 5.07
N ALA A 18 -8.73 6.66 5.86
CA ALA A 18 -8.07 5.37 5.62
C ALA A 18 -8.19 4.93 4.16
N GLY A 19 -7.06 4.65 3.50
CA GLY A 19 -7.04 4.17 2.11
C GLY A 19 -7.00 5.26 1.02
N GLN A 20 -6.74 6.53 1.38
CA GLN A 20 -6.51 7.62 0.43
C GLN A 20 -5.03 8.02 0.37
N LEU A 21 -4.51 8.18 -0.85
CA LEU A 21 -3.19 8.77 -1.11
C LEU A 21 -3.33 10.22 -1.52
N VAL A 22 -2.42 11.06 -1.05
CA VAL A 22 -2.36 12.48 -1.43
C VAL A 22 -1.22 12.69 -2.40
N CYS A 23 -1.54 13.12 -3.62
CA CYS A 23 -0.51 13.48 -4.60
C CYS A 23 0.32 14.66 -4.06
N PRO A 24 1.65 14.59 -4.05
CA PRO A 24 2.46 15.67 -3.51
C PRO A 24 2.55 16.89 -4.45
N HIS A 25 2.22 16.71 -5.74
CA HIS A 25 2.29 17.79 -6.75
C HIS A 25 1.01 18.64 -6.82
N CYS A 26 -0.17 18.01 -6.80
CA CYS A 26 -1.44 18.71 -6.89
C CYS A 26 -2.27 18.64 -5.60
N GLN A 27 -1.72 18.03 -4.53
CA GLN A 27 -2.36 17.86 -3.22
C GLN A 27 -3.75 17.22 -3.27
N THR A 28 -4.06 16.52 -4.36
CA THR A 28 -5.34 15.84 -4.52
C THR A 28 -5.28 14.47 -3.85
N ALA A 29 -6.23 14.21 -2.95
CA ALA A 29 -6.44 12.91 -2.36
C ALA A 29 -7.22 11.98 -3.32
N PHE A 30 -6.76 10.75 -3.49
CA PHE A 30 -7.42 9.74 -4.32
C PHE A 30 -7.33 8.34 -3.69
N PRO A 31 -8.32 7.45 -3.92
CA PRO A 31 -8.37 6.14 -3.27
C PRO A 31 -7.35 5.13 -3.84
N ILE A 32 -6.77 4.29 -2.97
CA ILE A 32 -6.02 3.08 -3.36
C ILE A 32 -7.01 1.98 -3.75
N THR A 33 -7.31 1.90 -5.03
CA THR A 33 -8.01 0.75 -5.60
C THR A 33 -7.06 -0.44 -5.76
N TRP A 34 -7.59 -1.66 -5.74
CA TRP A 34 -6.80 -2.87 -6.02
C TRP A 34 -6.05 -2.77 -7.35
N ARG A 35 -6.72 -2.27 -8.40
CA ARG A 35 -6.09 -2.04 -9.71
C ARG A 35 -4.83 -1.16 -9.61
N ARG A 36 -4.87 -0.08 -8.82
CA ARG A 36 -3.71 0.81 -8.61
C ARG A 36 -2.62 0.17 -7.78
N TYR A 37 -2.99 -0.54 -6.72
CA TYR A 37 -2.07 -1.29 -5.87
C TYR A 37 -1.28 -2.32 -6.70
N TRP A 38 -1.97 -3.09 -7.54
CA TRP A 38 -1.32 -4.05 -8.44
C TRP A 38 -0.47 -3.40 -9.52
N SER A 39 -0.80 -2.19 -9.97
CA SER A 39 0.03 -1.45 -10.94
C SER A 39 1.26 -0.75 -10.32
N ALA A 40 1.36 -0.74 -8.99
CA ALA A 40 2.43 -0.06 -8.26
C ALA A 40 3.83 -0.60 -8.55
N PRO A 41 4.07 -1.94 -8.57
CA PRO A 41 5.38 -2.51 -8.85
C PRO A 41 5.86 -2.20 -10.27
N TRP A 42 4.93 -2.00 -11.21
CA TRP A 42 5.22 -1.60 -12.58
C TRP A 42 5.50 -0.10 -12.75
N GLY A 43 5.69 0.64 -11.66
CA GLY A 43 6.01 2.07 -11.70
C GLY A 43 4.85 2.95 -12.17
N ASN A 44 3.64 2.41 -12.29
CA ASN A 44 2.49 3.12 -12.86
C ASN A 44 1.66 3.86 -11.80
N TYR A 45 2.33 4.42 -10.80
CA TYR A 45 1.70 5.23 -9.76
C TYR A 45 1.57 6.68 -10.23
N ARG A 46 0.64 6.92 -11.16
CA ARG A 46 0.34 8.27 -11.67
C ARG A 46 -0.89 8.87 -10.99
N CYS A 47 -0.79 10.14 -10.63
CA CYS A 47 -1.93 10.91 -10.15
C CYS A 47 -3.00 11.02 -11.27
N PRO A 48 -4.30 10.80 -11.00
CA PRO A 48 -5.34 10.97 -12.02
C PRO A 48 -5.46 12.42 -12.52
N GLU A 49 -5.21 13.40 -11.65
CA GLU A 49 -5.36 14.81 -11.98
C GLU A 49 -4.15 15.36 -12.75
N CYS A 50 -2.96 15.26 -12.15
CA CYS A 50 -1.76 15.89 -12.72
C CYS A 50 -0.89 14.93 -13.56
N GLN A 51 -1.24 13.64 -13.63
CA GLN A 51 -0.50 12.57 -14.31
C GLN A 51 0.97 12.39 -13.95
N LYS A 52 1.49 13.17 -12.98
CA LYS A 52 2.83 13.01 -12.46
C LYS A 52 2.97 11.69 -11.71
N VAL A 53 4.14 11.08 -11.85
CA VAL A 53 4.52 9.87 -11.11
C VAL A 53 4.76 10.26 -9.67
N SER A 54 4.09 9.60 -8.74
CA SER A 54 4.29 9.80 -7.31
C SER A 54 4.91 8.54 -6.73
N TYR A 55 6.15 8.62 -6.24
CA TYR A 55 6.81 7.48 -5.63
C TYR A 55 6.39 7.34 -4.18
N ALA A 56 6.04 6.12 -3.82
CA ALA A 56 5.72 5.79 -2.46
C ALA A 56 6.90 5.11 -1.79
N LYS A 57 7.56 5.83 -0.87
CA LYS A 57 8.66 5.28 -0.09
C LYS A 57 8.10 4.64 1.17
N ALA A 58 7.93 3.32 1.15
CA ALA A 58 7.64 2.54 2.35
C ALA A 58 8.95 2.34 3.13
N ASN A 59 9.45 3.39 3.80
CA ASN A 59 10.64 3.29 4.63
C ASN A 59 10.37 3.89 6.01
N SER A 60 9.34 3.39 6.67
CA SER A 60 9.08 3.69 8.08
C SER A 60 9.50 2.49 8.92
N PHE A 61 10.41 2.70 9.86
CA PHE A 61 10.91 1.66 10.77
C PHE A 61 9.76 0.96 11.53
N TRP A 62 8.63 1.65 11.70
CA TRP A 62 7.40 1.13 12.30
C TRP A 62 6.68 0.04 11.49
N VAL A 63 7.02 -0.17 10.23
CA VAL A 63 6.42 -1.23 9.40
C VAL A 63 6.99 -2.61 9.77
N TYR A 64 8.26 -2.68 10.19
CA TYR A 64 8.92 -3.92 10.56
C TYR A 64 8.21 -4.73 11.65
N PRO A 65 7.77 -4.16 12.80
CA PRO A 65 7.06 -4.93 13.80
C PRO A 65 5.71 -5.48 13.30
N ILE A 66 5.03 -4.79 12.35
CA ILE A 66 3.79 -5.29 11.74
C ILE A 66 4.09 -6.50 10.83
N ILE A 67 5.13 -6.42 10.01
CA ILE A 67 5.56 -7.53 9.15
C ILE A 67 5.99 -8.73 10.01
N ILE A 68 6.78 -8.50 11.05
CA ILE A 68 7.24 -9.56 11.97
C ILE A 68 6.04 -10.19 12.68
N GLY A 69 5.12 -9.37 13.20
CA GLY A 69 3.90 -9.85 13.86
C GLY A 69 2.97 -10.64 12.95
N ALA A 70 2.94 -10.36 11.63
CA ALA A 70 2.14 -11.12 10.67
C ALA A 70 2.84 -12.41 10.18
N THR A 71 4.16 -12.42 10.11
CA THR A 71 4.94 -13.55 9.59
C THR A 71 5.17 -14.66 10.62
N ILE A 72 5.42 -14.30 11.90
CA ILE A 72 5.66 -15.29 12.97
C ILE A 72 4.49 -16.27 13.14
N PRO A 73 3.22 -15.85 13.25
CA PRO A 73 2.08 -16.77 13.38
C PRO A 73 1.94 -17.68 12.16
N GLY A 74 2.23 -17.16 10.96
CA GLY A 74 2.24 -17.95 9.74
C GLY A 74 3.28 -19.06 9.81
N ILE A 75 4.51 -18.75 10.23
CA ILE A 75 5.60 -19.75 10.35
C ILE A 75 5.21 -20.83 11.37
N ILE A 76 4.66 -20.43 12.52
CA ILE A 76 4.18 -21.38 13.54
C ILE A 76 3.09 -22.28 12.97
N ALA A 77 2.09 -21.71 12.28
CA ALA A 77 1.03 -22.48 11.65
C ALA A 77 1.56 -23.47 10.60
N ALA A 78 2.55 -23.06 9.80
CA ALA A 78 3.21 -23.91 8.81
C ALA A 78 3.95 -25.10 9.46
N LEU A 79 4.67 -24.85 10.56
CA LEU A 79 5.37 -25.89 11.33
C LEU A 79 4.39 -26.88 11.97
N ILE A 80 3.25 -26.40 12.48
CA ILE A 80 2.20 -27.27 12.99
C ILE A 80 1.62 -28.11 11.85
N LEU A 81 1.24 -27.49 10.73
CA LEU A 81 0.65 -28.22 9.58
C LEU A 81 1.61 -29.25 8.99
N SER A 82 2.91 -28.95 8.91
CA SER A 82 3.91 -29.88 8.37
C SER A 82 4.07 -31.13 9.25
N SER A 83 3.87 -30.99 10.57
CA SER A 83 3.89 -32.14 11.49
C SER A 83 2.67 -33.07 11.31
N TYR A 84 1.52 -32.54 10.89
CA TYR A 84 0.31 -33.34 10.64
C TYR A 84 0.34 -34.04 9.27
N PHE A 85 0.96 -33.41 8.25
CA PHE A 85 1.05 -33.95 6.89
C PHE A 85 2.46 -34.49 6.62
N SER A 86 2.83 -35.60 7.27
CA SER A 86 4.21 -36.12 7.32
C SER A 86 4.85 -36.52 5.98
N ASN A 87 4.15 -36.38 4.85
CA ASN A 87 4.67 -36.75 3.52
C ASN A 87 4.26 -35.81 2.38
N ASN A 88 3.59 -34.69 2.68
CA ASN A 88 3.10 -33.77 1.65
C ASN A 88 3.58 -32.34 1.92
N VAL A 89 4.90 -32.16 1.90
CA VAL A 89 5.56 -30.84 1.97
C VAL A 89 4.96 -29.87 0.96
N LEU A 90 4.57 -30.36 -0.22
CA LEU A 90 3.95 -29.56 -1.28
C LEU A 90 2.59 -28.99 -0.84
N ILE A 91 1.75 -29.79 -0.17
CA ILE A 91 0.45 -29.33 0.35
C ILE A 91 0.65 -28.29 1.45
N ALA A 92 1.55 -28.55 2.40
CA ALA A 92 1.88 -27.59 3.46
C ALA A 92 2.39 -26.26 2.89
N THR A 93 3.25 -26.31 1.87
CA THR A 93 3.80 -25.12 1.19
C THR A 93 2.71 -24.32 0.46
N LEU A 94 1.79 -25.01 -0.23
CA LEU A 94 0.65 -24.36 -0.90
C LEU A 94 -0.28 -23.65 0.09
N PHE A 95 -0.62 -24.30 1.20
CA PHE A 95 -1.45 -23.68 2.25
C PHE A 95 -0.77 -22.47 2.88
N PHE A 96 0.54 -22.56 3.13
CA PHE A 96 1.30 -21.44 3.66
C PHE A 96 1.36 -20.27 2.68
N ALA A 97 1.63 -20.53 1.39
CA ALA A 97 1.67 -19.51 0.36
C ALA A 97 0.29 -18.84 0.17
N MET A 98 -0.78 -19.64 0.14
CA MET A 98 -2.16 -19.14 0.08
C MET A 98 -2.50 -18.28 1.30
N GLY A 99 -2.27 -18.78 2.52
CA GLY A 99 -2.55 -18.04 3.75
C GLY A 99 -1.77 -16.72 3.84
N GLY A 100 -0.49 -16.77 3.48
CA GLY A 100 0.38 -15.59 3.40
C GLY A 100 -0.11 -14.57 2.37
N LEU A 101 -0.62 -15.01 1.20
CA LEU A 101 -1.20 -14.12 0.20
C LEU A 101 -2.51 -13.50 0.68
N PHE A 102 -3.42 -14.30 1.25
CA PHE A 102 -4.73 -13.84 1.69
C PHE A 102 -4.66 -12.84 2.86
N ILE A 103 -3.69 -12.98 3.75
CA ILE A 103 -3.49 -12.06 4.88
C ILE A 103 -2.53 -10.94 4.50
N GLY A 104 -1.44 -11.29 3.82
CA GLY A 104 -0.36 -10.37 3.48
C GLY A 104 -0.79 -9.30 2.48
N MET A 105 -1.58 -9.63 1.44
CA MET A 105 -1.99 -8.63 0.46
C MET A 105 -2.95 -7.57 1.00
N PRO A 106 -4.01 -7.91 1.77
CA PRO A 106 -4.83 -6.89 2.41
C PRO A 106 -4.06 -6.07 3.44
N LEU A 107 -3.16 -6.70 4.21
CA LEU A 107 -2.34 -6.02 5.20
C LEU A 107 -1.37 -5.05 4.54
N ASP A 108 -0.69 -5.47 3.48
CA ASP A 108 0.23 -4.63 2.71
C ASP A 108 -0.51 -3.46 2.04
N LYS A 109 -1.69 -3.71 1.44
CA LYS A 109 -2.55 -2.64 0.92
C LYS A 109 -3.00 -1.65 1.99
N TRP A 110 -3.30 -2.13 3.20
CA TRP A 110 -3.71 -1.30 4.33
C TRP A 110 -2.53 -0.44 4.83
N ILE A 111 -1.36 -1.05 4.99
CA ILE A 111 -0.09 -0.36 5.30
C ILE A 111 0.19 0.72 4.25
N ASP A 112 0.04 0.39 2.97
CA ASP A 112 0.20 1.31 1.86
C ASP A 112 -0.76 2.50 1.94
N GLY A 113 -2.02 2.26 2.29
CA GLY A 113 -3.04 3.31 2.42
C GLY A 113 -2.85 4.22 3.63
N HIS A 114 -2.21 3.74 4.70
CA HIS A 114 -2.06 4.49 5.95
C HIS A 114 -0.69 5.11 6.17
N LEU A 115 0.37 4.45 5.67
CA LEU A 115 1.74 4.79 6.03
C LEU A 115 2.53 5.39 4.86
N LYS A 116 2.06 5.25 3.61
CA LYS A 116 2.71 5.92 2.48
C LYS A 116 2.39 7.40 2.47
N LYS A 117 3.33 8.19 2.99
CA LYS A 117 3.46 9.60 2.63
C LYS A 117 4.26 9.69 1.33
N LEU A 118 3.65 10.22 0.27
CA LEU A 118 4.32 10.47 -1.00
C LEU A 118 5.32 11.63 -0.81
N LYS A 119 6.62 11.36 -1.00
CA LYS A 119 7.67 12.39 -0.89
C LYS A 119 7.88 13.07 -2.25
N ILE A 120 8.15 14.37 -2.23
CA ILE A 120 8.64 15.11 -3.40
C ILE A 120 10.13 14.85 -3.50
N ASP A 121 10.58 14.18 -4.55
CA ASP A 121 11.98 14.29 -4.97
C ASP A 121 12.07 15.58 -5.79
N PHE A 122 12.59 16.65 -5.17
CA PHE A 122 13.05 17.82 -5.90
C PHE A 122 14.32 17.39 -6.62
N PHE A 123 14.22 17.23 -7.94
CA PHE A 123 15.38 17.12 -8.83
C PHE A 123 15.60 18.48 -9.48
#